data_AF-A0A418IRG8-F1
#
_entry.id   AF-A0A418IRG8-F1
#
_cell.length_a   1.000
_cell.length_b   1.000
_cell.length_c   1.000
_cell.angle_alpha   90.00
_cell.angle_beta   90.00
_cell.angle_gamma   90.00
#
_symmetry.space_group_name_H-M   'P 1'
#
loop_
_entity.id
_entity.type
_entity.pdbx_description
1 polymer ?
#
loop_
_entity_poly.entity_id
_entity_poly.type
_entity_poly.pdbx_seq_one_letter_code
_entity_poly.pdbx_strand_id
1 'polypeptide(L)' 'MKDREYKDAWQKLKAQMLESYANYEGQKHINKNMGFHKILEGAQISLAPVLEEMDKLDGTNEFSNLLSDMEDE' A
#
# COMPACT_ATOMS: atom_id res chain seq x y z
N MET A 1 6.51 17.14 23.16
CA MET A 1 6.58 15.66 23.25
C MET A 1 6.44 15.13 21.84
N LYS A 2 7.26 14.16 21.43
CA LYS A 2 7.37 13.71 20.03
C LYS A 2 6.15 12.93 19.52
N ASP A 3 5.18 12.64 20.38
CA ASP A 3 3.96 11.89 20.04
C ASP A 3 3.20 12.46 18.84
N ARG A 4 3.11 13.79 18.73
CA ARG A 4 2.47 14.43 17.57
C ARG A 4 3.29 14.21 16.30
N GLU A 5 4.61 14.40 16.38
CA GLU A 5 5.52 14.20 15.25
C GLU A 5 5.53 12.74 14.78
N TYR A 6 5.43 11.78 15.71
CA TYR A 6 5.35 10.35 15.39
C TYR A 6 4.02 9.96 14.78
N LYS A 7 2.90 10.53 15.25
CA LYS A 7 1.60 10.35 14.60
C LYS A 7 1.60 10.92 13.17
N ASP A 8 2.13 12.12 12.99
CA ASP A 8 2.23 12.74 11.67
C ASP A 8 3.15 11.92 10.73
N ALA A 9 4.29 11.43 11.24
CA ALA A 9 5.20 10.58 10.49
C ALA A 9 4.57 9.22 10.13
N TRP A 10 3.82 8.62 11.04
CA TRP A 10 3.08 7.38 10.80
C TRP A 10 2.08 7.54 9.66
N GLN A 11 1.24 8.57 9.73
CA GLN A 11 0.24 8.86 8.71
C GLN A 11 0.88 9.14 7.34
N LYS A 12 1.99 9.89 7.33
CA LYS A 12 2.73 10.16 6.09
C LYS A 12 3.34 8.89 5.49
N LEU A 13 3.93 8.03 6.31
CA LEU A 13 4.49 6.76 5.86
C LEU A 13 3.40 5.88 5.24
N LYS A 14 2.27 5.76 5.93
CA LYS A 14 1.14 4.94 5.47
C LYS A 14 0.61 5.41 4.11
N ALA A 15 0.40 6.72 3.96
CA ALA A 15 -0.03 7.30 2.69
C ALA A 15 0.94 6.97 1.53
N GLN A 16 2.25 7.08 1.75
CA GLN A 16 3.26 6.74 0.75
C GLN A 16 3.27 5.24 0.39
N MET A 17 3.00 4.37 1.36
CA MET A 17 2.91 2.93 1.15
C MET A 17 1.65 2.54 0.36
N LEU A 18 0.50 3.16 0.67
CA LEU A 18 -0.74 2.99 -0.09
C LEU A 18 -0.57 3.43 -1.55
N GLU A 19 0.03 4.60 -1.77
CA GLU A 19 0.34 5.10 -3.13
C GLU A 19 1.29 4.15 -3.88
N SER A 20 2.33 3.64 -3.21
CA SER A 20 3.25 2.67 -3.81
C SER A 20 2.54 1.38 -4.20
N TYR A 21 1.67 0.86 -3.33
CA TYR A 21 0.89 -0.33 -3.61
C TYR A 21 0.01 -0.14 -4.84
N ALA A 22 -0.76 0.96 -4.90
CA ALA A 22 -1.63 1.27 -6.02
C ALA A 22 -0.85 1.45 -7.34
N ASN A 23 0.30 2.13 -7.28
CA ASN A 23 1.16 2.31 -8.45
C ASN A 23 1.70 0.99 -8.98
N TYR A 24 2.03 0.03 -8.12
CA TYR A 24 2.47 -1.29 -8.55
C TYR A 24 1.34 -2.09 -9.19
N GLU A 25 0.12 -2.03 -8.65
CA GLU A 25 -1.05 -2.68 -9.27
C GLU A 25 -1.31 -2.10 -10.66
N GLY A 26 -1.38 -0.76 -10.78
CA GLY A 26 -1.56 -0.10 -12.07
C GLY A 26 -0.47 -0.43 -13.08
N GLN A 27 0.80 -0.50 -12.66
CA GLN A 27 1.90 -0.84 -13.55
C GLN A 27 1.86 -2.30 -14.03
N LYS A 28 1.35 -3.25 -13.24
CA LYS A 28 1.16 -4.64 -13.68
C LYS A 28 0.19 -4.72 -14.85
N HIS A 29 -0.86 -3.90 -14.87
CA HIS A 29 -1.84 -3.86 -15.95
C HIS A 29 -1.27 -3.27 -17.25
N ILE A 30 -0.35 -2.30 -17.13
CA ILE A 30 0.26 -1.62 -18.28
C ILE A 30 1.43 -2.42 -18.85
N ASN A 31 2.30 -2.98 -18.00
CA ASN A 31 3.54 -3.61 -18.42
C ASN A 31 3.43 -5.14 -18.49
N LYS A 32 3.26 -5.66 -19.71
CA LYS A 32 3.18 -7.10 -19.98
C LYS A 32 4.54 -7.82 -20.03
N ASN A 33 5.65 -7.13 -19.76
CA ASN A 33 6.94 -7.80 -19.62
C ASN A 33 6.95 -8.65 -18.36
N MET A 34 7.06 -9.97 -18.53
CA MET A 34 6.99 -10.94 -17.43
C MET A 34 8.04 -10.70 -16.33
N GLY A 35 9.24 -10.21 -16.66
CA GLY A 35 10.28 -9.90 -15.68
C GLY A 35 9.92 -8.70 -14.80
N PHE A 36 9.44 -7.62 -15.42
CA PHE A 36 8.95 -6.44 -14.70
C PHE A 36 7.70 -6.76 -13.86
N HIS A 37 6.77 -7.53 -14.41
CA HIS A 37 5.56 -7.94 -13.70
C HIS A 37 5.88 -8.67 -12.39
N LYS A 38 6.81 -9.64 -12.42
CA LYS A 38 7.24 -10.38 -11.22
C LYS A 38 7.89 -9.51 -10.16
N ILE A 39 8.63 -8.47 -10.56
CA ILE A 39 9.25 -7.51 -9.63
C ILE A 39 8.15 -6.70 -8.91
N LEU A 40 7.18 -6.18 -9.66
CA LEU A 40 6.06 -5.41 -9.12
C LEU A 40 5.17 -6.27 -8.21
N GLU A 41 4.90 -7.50 -8.61
CA GLU A 41 4.17 -8.49 -7.82
C GLU A 41 4.86 -8.78 -6.49
N GLY A 42 6.17 -9.05 -6.50
CA GLY A 42 6.95 -9.24 -5.28
C GLY A 42 6.92 -8.02 -4.36
N ALA A 43 6.99 -6.81 -4.92
CA ALA A 43 6.92 -5.57 -4.15
C ALA A 43 5.56 -5.40 -3.46
N GLN A 44 4.45 -5.65 -4.14
CA GLN A 44 3.12 -5.60 -3.53
C GLN A 44 2.89 -6.67 -2.47
N ILE A 45 3.32 -7.92 -2.73
CA ILE A 45 3.25 -9.00 -1.75
C ILE A 45 3.97 -8.61 -0.46
N SER A 46 5.09 -7.87 -0.56
CA SER A 46 5.81 -7.38 0.61
C SER A 46 5.12 -6.22 1.34
N LEU A 47 4.36 -5.37 0.64
CA LEU A 47 3.67 -4.21 1.20
C LEU A 47 2.34 -4.58 1.87
N ALA A 48 1.58 -5.50 1.29
CA ALA A 48 0.25 -5.89 1.76
C ALA A 48 0.18 -6.24 3.26
N PRO A 49 1.02 -7.15 3.80
CA PRO A 49 0.94 -7.49 5.23
C PRO A 49 1.33 -6.32 6.14
N VAL A 50 2.21 -5.42 5.68
CA VAL A 50 2.60 -4.24 6.46
C VAL A 50 1.43 -3.26 6.52
N LEU A 51 0.78 -2.98 5.40
CA LEU A 51 -0.37 -2.09 5.34
C LEU A 51 -1.57 -2.63 6.14
N GLU A 52 -1.81 -3.94 6.10
CA GLU A 52 -2.83 -4.60 6.93
C GLU A 52 -2.53 -4.45 8.43
N GLU A 53 -1.27 -4.59 8.83
CA GLU A 53 -0.86 -4.38 10.22
C GLU A 53 -0.95 -2.90 10.63
N MET A 54 -0.67 -1.97 9.70
CA MET A 54 -0.84 -0.54 9.97
C MET A 54 -2.30 -0.18 10.24
N ASP A 55 -3.25 -0.70 9.45
CA ASP A 55 -4.70 -0.57 9.70
C ASP A 55 -5.08 -1.09 11.10
N LYS A 56 -4.56 -2.25 11.51
CA LYS A 56 -4.80 -2.81 12.86
C LYS A 56 -4.23 -1.93 13.98
N LEU A 57 -3.03 -1.39 13.79
CA LEU A 57 -2.33 -0.62 14.81
C LEU A 57 -2.91 0.79 15.00
N ASP A 58 -3.41 1.41 13.92
CA ASP A 58 -4.02 2.74 13.98
C ASP A 58 -5.56 2.72 14.01
N GLY A 59 -6.18 1.55 13.89
CA GLY A 59 -7.62 1.36 13.98
C GLY A 59 -8.39 1.90 12.77
N THR A 60 -7.74 1.99 11.61
CA THR A 60 -8.36 2.41 10.35
C THR A 60 -8.53 1.22 9.40
N ASN A 61 -9.18 1.44 8.26
CA ASN A 61 -9.39 0.44 7.20
C ASN A 61 -8.89 0.96 5.85
N GLU A 62 -7.86 1.83 5.84
CA GLU A 62 -7.45 2.55 4.62
C GLU A 62 -6.94 1.60 3.54
N PHE A 63 -6.18 0.57 3.93
CA PHE A 63 -5.71 -0.42 2.98
C PHE A 63 -6.83 -1.34 2.50
N SER A 64 -7.72 -1.74 3.41
CA SER A 64 -8.89 -2.55 3.05
C SER A 64 -9.83 -1.82 2.09
N ASN A 65 -10.05 -0.52 2.31
CA ASN A 65 -10.81 0.34 1.40
C ASN A 65 -10.11 0.44 0.04
N LEU A 66 -8.79 0.63 0.01
CA LEU A 66 -8.02 0.66 -1.23
C LEU A 66 -8.18 -0.63 -2.05
N LEU A 67 -8.13 -1.79 -1.40
CA LEU A 67 -8.34 -3.09 -2.08
C LEU A 67 -9.76 -3.20 -2.64
N SER A 68 -10.78 -2.81 -1.87
CA SER A 68 -12.17 -2.79 -2.33
C SER A 68 -12.35 -1.89 -3.54
N ASP A 69 -11.79 -0.67 -3.50
CA ASP A 69 -11.89 0.30 -4.59
C ASP A 69 -11.24 -0.23 -5.89
N MET A 70 -10.21 -1.07 -5.78
CA MET A 70 -9.54 -1.69 -6.94
C MET A 70 -10.29 -2.90 -7.50
N GLU A 71 -11.07 -3.61 -6.69
CA GLU A 71 -11.86 -4.77 -7.15
C GLU A 71 -13.14 -4.32 -7.88
N ASP A 72 -13.61 -3.09 -7.62
CA ASP A 72 -14.78 -2.49 -8.24
C ASP A 72 -14.50 -1.80 -9.61
N GLU A 73 -13.25 -1.73 -10.07
CA GLU A 73 -12.81 -1.20 -11.40
C GLU A 73 -12.60 -2.30 -12.47
#